data_AF-A0A1L6J9S4-F1
#
_entry.id   AF-A0A1L6J9S4-F1
#
_cell.length_a   1.000
_cell.length_b   1.000
_cell.length_c   1.000
_cell.angle_alpha   90.00
_cell.angle_beta   90.00
_cell.angle_gamma   90.00
#
_symmetry.space_group_name_H-M   'P 1'
#
loop_
_entity.id
_entity.type
_entity.pdbx_description
1 polymer ?
#
loop_
_entity_poly.entity_id
_entity_poly.type
_entity_poly.pdbx_seq_one_letter_code
_entity_poly.pdbx_strand_id
1 'polypeptide(L)'
;MSREQLDEIDLGFSNADAEELFARLGALLPEKKSWSASLRIWGDEKTDDIQVGFDGHTIEDIQVRLNVADLCLPLVGGICDLARHFDCILATRDGAIVQPNREAVVRTILQSRAMRFVRDPHRFLEEAIRLDREGA
;
A
#
# COMPACT_ATOMS: atom_id res chain seq x y z
N MET A 1 -12.52 -4.49 8.04
CA MET A 1 -13.43 -3.98 6.98
C MET A 1 -13.28 -4.88 5.76
N SER A 2 -14.27 -5.00 4.89
CA SER A 2 -14.06 -5.67 3.60
C SER A 2 -13.31 -4.74 2.64
N ARG A 3 -12.86 -5.27 1.50
CA ARG A 3 -12.20 -4.47 0.47
C ARG A 3 -13.16 -3.48 -0.17
N GLU A 4 -14.37 -3.93 -0.46
CA GLU A 4 -15.43 -3.11 -1.04
C GLU A 4 -15.74 -1.90 -0.15
N GLN A 5 -15.74 -2.10 1.17
CA GLN A 5 -15.91 -1.00 2.13
C GLN A 5 -14.75 -0.01 2.16
N LEU A 6 -13.54 -0.41 1.76
CA LEU A 6 -12.39 0.51 1.64
C LEU A 6 -12.47 1.29 0.32
N ASP A 7 -12.86 0.61 -0.76
CA ASP A 7 -12.97 1.21 -2.10
C ASP A 7 -14.14 2.24 -2.17
N GLU A 8 -15.12 2.18 -1.26
CA GLU A 8 -16.22 3.14 -1.12
C GLU A 8 -15.85 4.41 -0.32
N ILE A 9 -14.66 4.47 0.29
CA ILE A 9 -14.26 5.63 1.10
C ILE A 9 -13.88 6.80 0.19
N ASP A 10 -14.62 7.89 0.30
CA ASP A 10 -14.19 9.18 -0.25
C ASP A 10 -13.00 9.71 0.55
N LEU A 11 -11.86 9.86 -0.11
CA LEU A 11 -10.62 10.32 0.49
C LEU A 11 -10.61 11.84 0.75
N GLY A 12 -11.50 12.61 0.11
CA GLY A 12 -11.71 14.03 0.42
C GLY A 12 -10.52 14.97 0.15
N PHE A 13 -9.53 14.57 -0.64
CA PHE A 13 -8.38 15.42 -0.98
C PHE A 13 -8.81 16.61 -1.83
N SER A 14 -8.49 17.82 -1.39
CA SER A 14 -8.61 19.02 -2.22
C SER A 14 -7.48 19.11 -3.26
N ASN A 15 -7.59 20.03 -4.22
CA ASN A 15 -6.50 20.28 -5.18
C ASN A 15 -5.19 20.71 -4.50
N ALA A 16 -5.28 21.48 -3.40
CA ALA A 16 -4.10 21.88 -2.65
C ALA A 16 -3.46 20.69 -1.91
N ASP A 17 -4.29 19.80 -1.35
CA ASP A 17 -3.81 18.57 -0.72
C ASP A 17 -3.13 17.65 -1.73
N ALA A 18 -3.66 17.57 -2.96
CA ALA A 18 -3.08 16.78 -4.04
C ALA A 18 -1.68 17.28 -4.43
N GLU A 19 -1.49 18.60 -4.59
CA GLU A 19 -0.17 19.17 -4.90
C GLU A 19 0.87 18.85 -3.81
N GLU A 20 0.50 19.03 -2.54
CA GLU A 20 1.35 18.72 -1.40
C GLU A 20 1.63 17.21 -1.29
N LEU A 21 0.61 16.37 -1.52
CA LEU A 21 0.75 14.92 -1.55
C LEU A 21 1.80 14.52 -2.59
N PHE A 22 1.71 15.02 -3.82
CA PHE A 22 2.65 14.66 -4.89
C PHE A 22 4.08 15.11 -4.60
N ALA A 23 4.26 16.29 -4.00
CA ALA A 23 5.57 16.77 -3.58
C ALA A 23 6.20 15.82 -2.54
N ARG A 24 5.40 15.37 -1.56
CA ARG A 24 5.85 14.43 -0.53
C ARG A 24 6.13 13.03 -1.09
N LEU A 25 5.27 12.54 -1.98
CA LEU A 25 5.48 11.26 -2.67
C LEU A 25 6.78 11.28 -3.48
N GLY A 26 7.05 12.38 -4.18
CA GLY A 26 8.30 12.59 -4.93
C GLY A 26 9.56 12.60 -4.05
N ALA A 27 9.43 12.93 -2.76
CA ALA A 27 10.52 12.83 -1.79
C ALA A 27 10.71 11.41 -1.24
N LEU A 28 9.68 10.56 -1.30
CA LEU A 28 9.75 9.15 -0.88
C LEU A 28 10.32 8.25 -1.98
N LEU A 29 9.80 8.39 -3.19
CA LEU A 29 10.15 7.58 -4.36
C LEU A 29 10.11 8.45 -5.62
N PRO A 30 10.95 8.18 -6.64
CA PRO A 30 10.91 8.92 -7.89
C PRO A 30 9.64 8.61 -8.68
N GLU A 31 9.00 9.63 -9.25
CA GLU A 31 7.86 9.45 -10.16
C GLU A 31 8.29 8.74 -11.44
N LYS A 32 7.47 7.80 -11.90
CA LYS A 32 7.63 7.12 -13.20
C LYS A 32 6.46 7.42 -14.12
N LYS A 33 6.73 7.33 -15.42
CA LYS A 33 5.68 7.44 -16.44
C LYS A 33 4.67 6.30 -16.25
N SER A 34 3.43 6.67 -15.99
CA SER A 34 2.30 5.75 -15.89
C SER A 34 1.85 5.25 -17.27
N TRP A 35 1.21 4.08 -17.27
CA TRP A 35 0.56 3.48 -18.43
C TRP A 35 -0.91 3.92 -18.60
N SER A 36 -1.50 4.60 -17.61
CA SER A 36 -2.85 5.19 -17.68
C SER A 36 -2.81 6.69 -17.36
N ALA A 37 -3.72 7.45 -17.97
CA ALA A 37 -3.94 8.85 -17.63
C ALA A 37 -4.64 9.03 -16.27
N SER A 38 -5.34 7.99 -15.78
CA SER A 38 -6.03 7.94 -14.48
C SER A 38 -5.16 7.38 -13.36
N LEU A 39 -3.84 7.28 -13.56
CA LEU A 39 -2.94 6.65 -12.60
C LEU A 39 -1.61 7.38 -12.59
N ARG A 40 -1.07 7.65 -11.40
CA ARG A 40 0.31 8.11 -11.21
C ARG A 40 1.06 7.14 -10.32
N ILE A 41 2.34 6.94 -10.61
CA ILE A 41 3.16 5.91 -9.96
C ILE A 41 4.49 6.52 -9.54
N TRP A 42 4.88 6.28 -8.29
CA TRP A 42 6.21 6.58 -7.74
C TRP A 42 6.90 5.28 -7.35
N GLY A 43 8.13 5.06 -7.78
CA GLY A 43 8.89 3.84 -7.48
C GLY A 43 8.91 2.83 -8.63
N ASP A 44 8.88 1.53 -8.31
CA ASP A 44 8.91 0.44 -9.29
C ASP A 44 7.84 -0.60 -8.97
N GLU A 45 6.95 -0.86 -9.93
CA GLU A 45 5.84 -1.81 -9.75
C GLU A 45 6.30 -3.26 -9.50
N LYS A 46 7.60 -3.56 -9.67
CA LYS A 46 8.19 -4.85 -9.34
C LYS A 46 8.76 -4.92 -7.93
N THR A 47 8.93 -3.79 -7.25
CA THR A 47 9.48 -3.70 -5.89
C THR A 47 8.59 -2.86 -4.99
N ASP A 48 9.06 -1.67 -4.61
CA ASP A 48 8.33 -0.69 -3.80
C ASP A 48 7.76 0.38 -4.73
N ASP A 49 6.46 0.62 -4.59
CA ASP A 49 5.79 1.69 -5.31
C ASP A 49 4.59 2.25 -4.55
N ILE A 50 4.28 3.50 -4.88
CA ILE A 50 3.09 4.20 -4.45
C ILE A 50 2.31 4.56 -5.71
N GLN A 51 1.02 4.23 -5.71
CA GLN A 51 0.11 4.51 -6.81
C GLN A 51 -1.00 5.42 -6.33
N VAL A 52 -1.38 6.38 -7.17
CA VAL A 52 -2.52 7.27 -6.93
C VAL A 52 -3.45 7.14 -8.12
N GLY A 53 -4.66 6.62 -7.87
CA GLY A 53 -5.75 6.52 -8.83
C GLY A 53 -6.57 7.80 -8.89
N PHE A 54 -7.20 8.04 -10.04
CA PHE A 54 -8.00 9.24 -10.29
C PHE A 54 -9.32 8.92 -10.99
N ASP A 55 -10.40 9.48 -10.46
CA ASP A 55 -11.64 9.69 -11.19
C ASP A 55 -11.71 11.16 -11.66
N GLY A 56 -11.33 11.38 -12.93
CA GLY A 56 -11.20 12.71 -13.51
C GLY A 56 -10.10 13.53 -12.84
N HIS A 57 -10.49 14.43 -11.93
CA HIS A 57 -9.57 15.30 -11.17
C HIS A 57 -9.52 14.95 -9.68
N THR A 58 -10.32 13.97 -9.23
CA THR A 58 -10.41 13.57 -7.83
C THR A 58 -9.51 12.37 -7.59
N ILE A 59 -8.78 12.38 -6.48
CA ILE A 59 -8.01 11.20 -6.03
C ILE A 59 -8.99 10.17 -5.50
N GLU A 60 -9.08 9.01 -6.13
CA GLU A 60 -10.00 7.93 -5.74
C GLU A 60 -9.34 6.95 -4.76
N ASP A 61 -8.06 6.66 -4.96
CA ASP A 61 -7.31 5.74 -4.11
C ASP A 61 -5.83 6.12 -4.04
N ILE A 62 -5.20 5.70 -2.93
CA ILE A 62 -3.75 5.76 -2.75
C ILE A 62 -3.31 4.38 -2.26
N GLN A 63 -2.57 3.66 -3.11
CA GLN A 63 -2.04 2.34 -2.79
C GLN A 63 -0.54 2.41 -2.54
N VAL A 64 -0.07 1.72 -1.50
CA VAL A 64 1.35 1.50 -1.27
C VAL A 64 1.66 0.02 -1.30
N ARG A 65 2.63 -0.38 -2.12
CA ARG A 65 3.18 -1.73 -2.17
C ARG A 65 4.63 -1.70 -1.70
N LEU A 66 4.96 -2.62 -0.81
CA LEU A 66 6.29 -2.76 -0.23
C LEU A 66 6.88 -4.11 -0.61
N ASN A 67 8.15 -4.10 -1.03
CA ASN A 67 8.91 -5.32 -1.25
C ASN A 67 9.32 -5.94 0.09
N VAL A 68 8.52 -6.87 0.58
CA VAL A 68 8.77 -7.51 1.88
C VAL A 68 10.00 -8.44 1.88
N ALA A 69 10.56 -8.78 0.72
CA ALA A 69 11.83 -9.51 0.62
C ALA A 69 13.06 -8.62 0.86
N ASP A 70 12.93 -7.31 0.67
CA ASP A 70 13.97 -6.31 0.92
C ASP A 70 13.34 -5.06 1.54
N LEU A 71 12.86 -5.20 2.77
CA LEU A 71 12.02 -4.20 3.41
C LEU A 71 12.80 -2.90 3.72
N CYS A 72 12.45 -1.81 3.06
CA CYS A 72 13.00 -0.48 3.31
C CYS A 72 12.34 0.21 4.51
N LEU A 73 12.96 0.12 5.70
CA LEU A 73 12.44 0.76 6.92
C LEU A 73 12.32 2.31 6.83
N PRO A 74 13.23 3.04 6.17
CA PRO A 74 13.04 4.47 5.93
C PRO A 74 11.77 4.79 5.14
N LEU A 75 11.45 3.99 4.11
CA LEU A 75 10.23 4.17 3.33
C LEU A 75 8.97 3.94 4.18
N VAL A 76 8.96 2.88 5.01
CA VAL A 76 7.88 2.64 6.00
C VAL A 76 7.70 3.86 6.91
N GLY A 77 8.82 4.45 7.36
CA GLY A 77 8.80 5.68 8.14
C GLY A 77 8.15 6.84 7.40
N GLY A 78 8.57 7.08 6.15
CA GLY A 78 8.03 8.13 5.31
C GLY A 78 6.53 7.98 5.01
N ILE A 79 6.06 6.75 4.79
CA ILE A 79 4.62 6.46 4.61
C ILE A 79 3.84 6.77 5.89
N CYS A 80 4.37 6.41 7.06
CA CYS A 80 3.74 6.75 8.35
C CYS A 80 3.69 8.27 8.56
N ASP A 81 4.75 8.99 8.17
CA ASP A 81 4.83 10.44 8.31
C ASP A 81 3.84 11.13 7.35
N LEU A 82 3.71 10.62 6.12
CA LEU A 82 2.73 11.06 5.14
C LEU A 82 1.29 10.85 5.62
N ALA A 83 0.96 9.65 6.06
CA ALA A 83 -0.39 9.33 6.54
C ALA A 83 -0.78 10.21 7.74
N ARG A 84 0.13 10.42 8.70
CA ARG A 84 -0.13 11.34 9.82
C ARG A 84 -0.27 12.79 9.41
N HIS A 85 0.39 13.21 8.33
CA HIS A 85 0.29 14.59 7.84
C HIS A 85 -1.11 14.91 7.31
N PHE A 86 -1.75 13.94 6.66
CA PHE A 86 -3.11 14.05 6.12
C PHE A 86 -4.17 13.44 7.04
N ASP A 87 -3.86 13.21 8.33
CA ASP A 87 -4.76 12.58 9.30
C ASP A 87 -5.38 11.24 8.84
N CYS A 88 -4.64 10.50 8.02
CA CYS A 88 -5.05 9.22 7.46
C CYS A 88 -4.66 8.03 8.35
N ILE A 89 -5.44 6.95 8.24
CA ILE A 89 -5.09 5.61 8.73
C ILE A 89 -4.67 4.72 7.57
N LEU A 90 -3.90 3.67 7.85
CA LEU A 90 -3.52 2.69 6.83
C LEU A 90 -4.47 1.51 6.89
N ALA A 91 -4.82 0.97 5.73
CA ALA A 91 -5.58 -0.27 5.63
C ALA A 91 -4.79 -1.27 4.80
N THR A 92 -4.73 -2.52 5.27
CA THR A 92 -4.23 -3.62 4.47
C THR A 92 -5.31 -4.10 3.50
N ARG A 93 -4.90 -4.79 2.42
CA ARG A 93 -5.83 -5.31 1.42
C ARG A 93 -6.81 -6.36 1.96
N ASP A 94 -6.46 -7.05 3.05
CA ASP A 94 -7.33 -7.95 3.81
C ASP A 94 -8.16 -7.23 4.88
N GLY A 95 -8.11 -5.90 4.92
CA GLY A 95 -9.03 -5.06 5.69
C GLY A 95 -8.65 -4.81 7.15
N ALA A 96 -7.40 -5.09 7.52
CA ALA A 96 -6.86 -4.72 8.82
C ALA A 96 -6.52 -3.24 8.83
N ILE A 97 -6.97 -2.54 9.86
CA ILE A 97 -6.66 -1.12 10.07
C ILE A 97 -5.38 -1.01 10.90
N VAL A 98 -4.42 -0.24 10.40
CA VAL A 98 -3.11 -0.06 10.98
C VAL A 98 -2.91 1.42 11.24
N GLN A 99 -2.59 1.76 12.48
CA GLN A 99 -2.19 3.12 12.82
C GLN A 99 -0.88 3.45 12.11
N PRO A 100 -0.68 4.69 11.60
CA PRO A 100 0.53 5.11 10.90
C PRO A 100 1.72 5.29 11.88
N ASN A 101 2.09 4.17 12.48
CA ASN A 101 3.17 3.99 13.43
C ASN A 101 4.09 2.89 12.89
N ARG A 102 5.40 3.16 12.89
CA ARG A 102 6.40 2.27 12.29
C ARG A 102 6.36 0.86 12.87
N GLU A 103 6.21 0.72 14.18
CA GLU A 103 6.13 -0.59 14.85
C GLU A 103 4.87 -1.35 14.43
N ALA A 104 3.71 -0.68 14.43
CA ALA A 104 2.45 -1.29 14.04
C ALA A 104 2.47 -1.76 12.58
N VAL A 105 3.02 -0.94 11.67
CA VAL A 105 3.17 -1.27 10.25
C VAL A 105 4.15 -2.43 10.06
N VAL A 106 5.33 -2.39 10.67
CA VAL A 106 6.33 -3.47 10.56
C VAL A 106 5.78 -4.79 11.13
N ARG A 107 5.09 -4.75 12.27
CA ARG A 107 4.45 -5.94 12.84
C ARG A 107 3.43 -6.53 11.87
N THR A 108 2.59 -5.69 11.25
CA THR A 108 1.60 -6.11 10.27
C THR A 108 2.27 -6.74 9.04
N ILE A 109 3.35 -6.13 8.54
CA ILE A 109 4.15 -6.67 7.43
C ILE A 109 4.71 -8.05 7.80
N LEU A 110 5.30 -8.19 8.98
CA LEU A 110 5.91 -9.45 9.44
C LEU A 110 4.89 -10.59 9.59
N GLN A 111 3.61 -10.27 9.78
CA GLN A 111 2.50 -11.22 9.88
C GLN A 111 1.76 -11.46 8.56
N SER A 112 2.11 -10.69 7.51
CA SER A 112 1.43 -10.75 6.21
C SER A 112 1.64 -12.07 5.47
N ARG A 113 0.69 -12.39 4.58
CA ARG A 113 0.82 -13.52 3.64
C ARG A 113 2.07 -13.40 2.77
N ALA A 114 2.42 -12.18 2.34
CA ALA A 114 3.59 -11.93 1.52
C ALA A 114 4.89 -12.28 2.27
N MET A 115 5.00 -11.91 3.55
CA MET A 115 6.16 -12.29 4.38
C MET A 115 6.24 -13.81 4.60
N ARG A 116 5.10 -14.48 4.82
CA ARG A 116 5.07 -15.95 4.92
C ARG A 116 5.59 -16.62 3.64
N PHE A 117 5.15 -16.13 2.48
CA PHE A 117 5.61 -16.63 1.18
C PHE A 117 7.12 -16.40 0.99
N VAL A 118 7.64 -15.21 1.30
CA VAL A 118 9.07 -14.91 1.18
C VAL A 118 9.92 -15.77 2.12
N ARG A 119 9.44 -16.04 3.35
CA ARG A 119 10.19 -16.84 4.33
C ARG A 119 10.29 -18.32 3.97
N ASP A 120 9.21 -18.90 3.47
CA ASP A 120 9.16 -20.31 3.08
C ASP A 120 8.12 -20.51 1.97
N PRO A 121 8.52 -20.32 0.69
CA PRO A 121 7.60 -20.41 -0.42
C PRO A 121 7.07 -21.83 -0.63
N HIS A 122 7.88 -22.86 -0.31
CA HIS A 122 7.47 -24.26 -0.46
C HIS A 122 6.32 -24.57 0.48
N ARG A 123 6.50 -24.32 1.78
CA ARG A 123 5.46 -24.54 2.78
C ARG A 123 4.21 -23.71 2.51
N PHE A 124 4.38 -22.46 2.10
CA PHE A 124 3.25 -21.60 1.77
C PHE A 124 2.40 -22.19 0.63
N LEU A 125 3.04 -22.70 -0.42
CA LEU A 125 2.36 -23.33 -1.55
C LEU A 125 1.72 -24.67 -1.17
N GLU A 126 2.38 -25.50 -0.37
CA GLU A 126 1.80 -26.75 0.14
C GLU A 126 0.52 -26.49 0.95
N GLU A 127 0.55 -25.51 1.86
CA GLU A 127 -0.61 -25.09 2.64
C GLU A 127 -1.74 -24.58 1.74
N ALA A 128 -1.43 -23.79 0.70
CA ALA A 128 -2.41 -23.29 -0.25
C ALA A 128 -3.05 -24.40 -1.10
N ILE A 129 -2.26 -25.36 -1.60
CA ILE A 129 -2.75 -26.52 -2.37
C ILE A 129 -3.66 -27.40 -1.50
N ARG A 130 -3.33 -27.58 -0.22
CA ARG A 130 -4.17 -28.34 0.70
C ARG A 130 -5.53 -27.65 0.90
N LEU A 131 -5.54 -26.35 1.18
CA LEU A 131 -6.76 -25.57 1.38
C LEU A 131 -7.68 -25.57 0.15
N ASP A 132 -7.09 -25.46 -1.05
CA ASP A 132 -7.83 -25.54 -2.32
C ASP A 132 -8.57 -26.88 -2.49
N ARG A 133 -7.90 -27.99 -2.14
CA ARG A 133 -8.51 -29.33 -2.17
C ARG A 133 -9.61 -29.55 -1.12
N GLU A 134 -9.54 -28.82 -0.01
CA GLU A 134 -10.51 -28.89 1.09
C GLU A 134 -11.75 -28.01 0.86
N GLY A 135 -11.78 -27.22 -0.23
CA GLY A 135 -12.95 -26.43 -0.65
C GLY A 135 -13.12 -25.12 0.12
N ALA A 136 -12.02 -24.44 0.43
CA ALA A 136 -12.02 -23.11 1.03
C ALA A 136 -12.75 -22.05 0.18
#